data_AF-A0A957W9W9-F1
#
_entry.id   AF-A0A957W9W9-F1
#
_cell.length_a   1.000
_cell.length_b   1.000
_cell.length_c   1.000
_cell.angle_alpha   90.00
_cell.angle_beta   90.00
_cell.angle_gamma   90.00
#
_symmetry.space_group_name_H-M   'P 1'
#
loop_
_entity.id
_entity.type
_entity.pdbx_description
1 polymer ?
#
loop_
_entity_poly.entity_id
_entity_poly.type
_entity_poly.pdbx_seq_one_letter_code
_entity_poly.pdbx_strand_id
1 'polypeptide(L)'
;MSARIVSTLVFSLTLTILLQSSTYAQNYLSSVFRIEISDCAYSPETRTQSGFAINEGEVVGIVTALHGVADCDEFSATSGDGRTFVALKPLKVDMDRDVVLLGSSLFKSHPVKGVETQPVSVVTEGDSLHVIGFPLNLDAPLPSQNITVRNLTELVDLIPNELIGPLYKRDSPSVDIQVLSLEGHLLPGHSGAPIFDQDDKLIGVGNGGLEAGKVEISWAVPWSEIKWQPISSMSSENVDRYSTLRDSSPVLFSLSLASQVKETIVTKTICKSAFEYENIDQLQKDLELSAKRAAVEELFGELLMGYSALSDTILLEDQVLTTTAGYVHVAGSPQFKNHTTNLGQVCIAIEAFITQEDKQKLEPVEIESDEVCIAENLPRQELKKKAESEAIIRALVNYDSKLVEREENELLRLMKNIQFSDTGYDNKTGAYCATVKGVVYPIELKYTQEPEPTGTPTSPTSKSTPTPLSTPGKVPVTSSDTNWRGEYFDNDELLLPVAYEREDVAIGFNWEKTNPAPGIGVDDFSIRWTRCLDFEERYYTFSGRAEGRVKAWLDSTELFNVYYGSQEQKFLVTAGNHCLKVVYIDDRGNASVSFDFVAE
;
A
#
# COMPACT_ATOMS: atom_id res chain seq x y z
N MET A 1 -2.74 40.77 50.84
CA MET A 1 -3.95 40.40 50.07
C MET A 1 -3.46 39.89 48.73
N SER A 2 -3.13 38.60 48.63
CA SER A 2 -3.96 37.47 48.18
C SER A 2 -4.30 37.46 46.68
N ALA A 3 -3.62 36.59 45.94
CA ALA A 3 -4.09 35.84 44.76
C ALA A 3 -3.10 34.68 44.54
N ARG A 4 -3.19 33.59 45.31
CA ARG A 4 -3.86 32.30 45.01
C ARG A 4 -3.42 31.63 43.70
N ILE A 5 -2.61 30.60 43.93
CA ILE A 5 -2.17 29.46 43.11
C ILE A 5 -3.38 28.75 42.46
N VAL A 6 -3.34 28.59 41.14
CA VAL A 6 -3.97 27.47 40.42
C VAL A 6 -3.06 27.11 39.25
N SER A 7 -2.16 26.15 39.45
CA SER A 7 -1.49 25.43 38.37
C SER A 7 -1.01 24.10 38.91
N THR A 8 -1.90 23.10 38.91
CA THR A 8 -1.58 21.71 39.23
C THR A 8 -2.74 20.82 38.79
N LEU A 9 -3.01 20.73 37.48
CA LEU A 9 -3.93 19.70 36.93
C LEU A 9 -3.86 19.59 35.40
N VAL A 10 -2.66 19.52 34.81
CA VAL A 10 -2.49 19.04 33.41
C VAL A 10 -1.27 18.10 33.26
N PHE A 11 -0.42 17.95 34.28
CA PHE A 11 0.80 17.12 34.21
C PHE A 11 0.63 15.66 34.67
N SER A 12 -0.62 15.19 34.85
CA SER A 12 -0.93 13.86 35.41
C SER A 12 -1.58 12.89 34.43
N LEU A 13 -1.88 13.30 33.19
CA LEU A 13 -2.49 12.42 32.18
C LEU A 13 -1.49 11.97 31.10
N THR A 14 -0.45 12.76 30.82
CA THR A 14 0.62 12.39 29.88
C THR A 14 1.68 11.48 30.50
N LEU A 15 1.90 11.58 31.82
CA LEU A 15 2.88 10.72 32.52
C LEU A 15 2.35 9.30 32.79
N THR A 16 1.03 9.12 32.91
CA THR A 16 0.39 7.81 33.08
C THR A 16 0.39 6.98 31.81
N ILE A 17 0.25 7.62 30.63
CA ILE A 17 0.29 6.94 29.33
C ILE A 17 1.72 6.48 28.97
N LEU A 18 2.76 7.28 29.32
CA LEU A 18 4.17 6.90 29.17
C LEU A 18 4.65 5.84 30.19
N LEU A 19 3.97 5.72 31.35
CA LEU A 19 4.27 4.68 32.34
C LEU A 19 3.56 3.35 32.03
N GLN A 20 2.40 3.36 31.35
CA GLN A 20 1.69 2.13 30.98
C GLN A 20 2.31 1.42 29.75
N SER A 21 2.88 2.16 28.81
CA SER A 21 3.57 1.57 27.64
C SER A 21 4.95 0.97 27.98
N SER A 22 5.56 1.38 29.10
CA SER A 22 6.86 0.85 29.55
C SER A 22 6.76 -0.39 30.45
N THR A 23 5.61 -0.66 31.08
CA THR A 23 5.44 -1.84 31.95
C THR A 23 5.17 -3.13 31.18
N TYR A 24 4.44 -3.07 30.04
CA TYR A 24 4.09 -4.26 29.27
C TYR A 24 5.31 -4.97 28.67
N ALA A 25 6.22 -4.24 28.02
CA ALA A 25 7.40 -4.85 27.40
C ALA A 25 8.36 -5.47 28.45
N GLN A 26 8.50 -4.86 29.62
CA GLN A 26 9.45 -5.27 30.67
C GLN A 26 9.22 -6.70 31.20
N ASN A 27 7.95 -7.13 31.32
CA ASN A 27 7.63 -8.43 31.91
C ASN A 27 8.04 -9.62 31.03
N TYR A 28 8.13 -9.40 29.71
CA TYR A 28 8.34 -10.44 28.71
C TYR A 28 9.76 -10.50 28.16
N LEU A 29 10.60 -9.49 28.44
CA LEU A 29 11.97 -9.41 27.94
C LEU A 29 12.80 -10.67 28.22
N SER A 30 12.54 -11.39 29.32
CA SER A 30 13.31 -12.60 29.68
C SER A 30 12.70 -13.93 29.19
N SER A 31 11.48 -13.89 28.63
CA SER A 31 10.68 -15.08 28.31
C SER A 31 10.30 -15.17 26.83
N VAL A 32 10.40 -14.07 26.07
CA VAL A 32 10.17 -14.03 24.62
C VAL A 32 11.50 -13.84 23.91
N PHE A 33 11.70 -14.57 22.83
CA PHE A 33 12.97 -14.75 22.14
C PHE A 33 12.84 -14.45 20.64
N ARG A 34 13.85 -13.77 20.11
CA ARG A 34 14.12 -13.76 18.68
C ARG A 34 14.92 -15.00 18.35
N ILE A 35 14.39 -15.82 17.45
CA ILE A 35 15.06 -17.01 16.94
C ILE A 35 15.79 -16.61 15.68
N GLU A 36 17.09 -16.84 15.65
CA GLU A 36 17.93 -16.70 14.48
C GLU A 36 18.19 -18.09 13.90
N ILE A 37 17.95 -18.24 12.61
CA ILE A 37 17.92 -19.52 11.92
C ILE A 37 18.85 -19.41 10.72
N SER A 38 19.75 -20.39 10.57
CA SER A 38 20.72 -20.47 9.47
C SER A 38 20.89 -21.89 8.98
N ASP A 39 21.62 -22.03 7.86
CA ASP A 39 21.86 -23.31 7.19
C ASP A 39 20.55 -23.94 6.67
N CYS A 40 19.70 -23.11 6.06
CA CYS A 40 18.43 -23.56 5.49
C CYS A 40 18.57 -24.05 4.05
N ALA A 41 17.88 -25.13 3.71
CA ALA A 41 17.89 -25.71 2.36
C ALA A 41 17.21 -24.83 1.30
N TYR A 42 16.31 -23.91 1.71
CA TYR A 42 15.58 -23.02 0.82
C TYR A 42 15.82 -21.54 1.13
N SER A 43 15.81 -20.70 0.09
CA SER A 43 15.92 -19.25 0.22
C SER A 43 14.70 -18.64 0.94
N PRO A 44 14.88 -17.68 1.87
CA PRO A 44 16.18 -17.19 2.34
C PRO A 44 16.87 -18.23 3.24
N GLU A 45 18.17 -18.44 3.01
CA GLU A 45 19.01 -19.42 3.73
C GLU A 45 19.24 -19.04 5.21
N THR A 46 18.89 -17.81 5.57
CA THR A 46 18.86 -17.30 6.94
C THR A 46 17.52 -16.61 7.21
N ARG A 47 16.99 -16.80 8.42
CA ARG A 47 15.65 -16.31 8.81
C ARG A 47 15.66 -15.85 10.25
N THR A 48 14.66 -15.03 10.58
CA THR A 48 14.33 -14.81 11.99
C THR A 48 12.84 -14.94 12.22
N GLN A 49 12.48 -15.40 13.42
CA GLN A 49 11.10 -15.46 13.88
C GLN A 49 11.03 -15.34 15.40
N SER A 50 9.82 -15.41 15.94
CA SER A 50 9.59 -15.30 17.39
C SER A 50 9.55 -16.66 18.05
N GLY A 51 9.83 -16.69 19.35
CA GLY A 51 9.61 -17.85 20.19
C GLY A 51 9.46 -17.43 21.64
N PHE A 52 9.09 -18.36 22.50
CA PHE A 52 8.94 -18.09 23.92
C PHE A 52 9.35 -19.29 24.76
N ALA A 53 9.87 -19.01 25.95
CA ALA A 53 10.25 -20.04 26.90
C ALA A 53 9.01 -20.66 27.56
N ILE A 54 9.00 -21.99 27.63
CA ILE A 54 8.11 -22.76 28.49
C ILE A 54 8.98 -23.56 29.46
N ASN A 55 8.50 -23.64 30.70
CA ASN A 55 9.13 -24.39 31.77
C ASN A 55 8.04 -25.07 32.61
N GLU A 56 7.25 -25.92 31.95
CA GLU A 56 6.12 -26.63 32.56
C GLU A 56 6.26 -28.13 32.34
N GLY A 57 6.37 -28.88 33.44
CA GLY A 57 6.46 -30.35 33.41
C GLY A 57 7.64 -30.86 32.58
N GLU A 58 7.35 -31.65 31.55
CA GLU A 58 8.35 -32.20 30.63
C GLU A 58 8.61 -31.34 29.39
N VAL A 59 7.94 -30.18 29.27
CA VAL A 59 8.13 -29.23 28.18
C VAL A 59 8.99 -28.10 28.71
N VAL A 60 10.30 -28.20 28.46
CA VAL A 60 11.28 -27.20 28.89
C VAL A 60 12.12 -26.81 27.69
N GLY A 61 12.00 -25.56 27.25
CA GLY A 61 12.69 -25.07 26.07
C GLY A 61 12.03 -23.82 25.50
N ILE A 62 12.35 -23.53 24.25
CA ILE A 62 11.79 -22.40 23.49
C ILE A 62 10.84 -22.96 22.44
N VAL A 63 9.58 -22.57 22.51
CA VAL A 63 8.54 -22.93 21.54
C VAL A 63 8.57 -21.92 20.40
N THR A 64 8.43 -22.42 19.16
CA THR A 64 8.32 -21.58 17.97
C THR A 64 7.55 -22.32 16.86
N ALA A 65 7.33 -21.67 15.71
CA ALA A 65 6.67 -22.30 14.56
C ALA A 65 7.64 -23.23 13.82
N LEU A 66 7.17 -24.43 13.46
CA LEU A 66 7.97 -25.47 12.83
C LEU A 66 8.40 -25.07 11.42
N HIS A 67 7.53 -24.43 10.64
CA HIS A 67 7.84 -24.11 9.25
C HIS A 67 9.07 -23.22 9.07
N GLY A 68 9.33 -22.31 10.02
CA GLY A 68 10.50 -21.44 9.93
C GLY A 68 11.82 -22.17 10.12
N VAL A 69 11.81 -23.33 10.79
CA VAL A 69 13.02 -24.07 11.20
C VAL A 69 13.20 -25.43 10.52
N ALA A 70 12.15 -26.00 9.93
CA ALA A 70 12.13 -27.41 9.52
C ALA A 70 13.26 -27.78 8.55
N ASP A 71 13.53 -26.93 7.57
CA ASP A 71 14.54 -27.13 6.53
C ASP A 71 15.94 -26.60 6.90
N CYS A 72 16.18 -26.28 8.17
CA CYS A 72 17.44 -25.67 8.64
C CYS A 72 18.13 -26.52 9.72
N ASP A 73 19.40 -26.22 10.03
CA ASP A 73 20.21 -27.03 10.96
C ASP A 73 20.85 -26.23 12.13
N GLU A 74 20.92 -24.90 12.00
CA GLU A 74 21.52 -24.00 12.98
C GLU A 74 20.49 -23.03 13.57
N PHE A 75 20.47 -22.97 14.92
CA PHE A 75 19.48 -22.21 15.67
C PHE A 75 20.12 -21.51 16.87
N SER A 76 19.93 -20.20 16.98
CA SER A 76 20.17 -19.40 18.19
C SER A 76 18.91 -18.66 18.60
N ALA A 77 18.85 -18.26 19.87
CA ALA A 77 17.74 -17.48 20.41
C ALA A 77 18.27 -16.38 21.33
N THR A 78 17.82 -15.15 21.11
CA THR A 78 18.16 -14.00 21.95
C THR A 78 16.89 -13.43 22.56
N SER A 79 16.84 -13.35 23.89
CA SER A 79 15.71 -12.76 24.62
C SER A 79 15.72 -11.23 24.52
N GLY A 80 14.57 -10.60 24.78
CA GLY A 80 14.47 -9.13 24.83
C GLY A 80 15.35 -8.45 25.88
N ASP A 81 15.80 -9.15 26.93
CA ASP A 81 16.79 -8.67 27.90
C ASP A 81 18.26 -8.97 27.50
N GLY A 82 18.47 -9.50 26.30
CA GLY A 82 19.78 -9.72 25.69
C GLY A 82 20.46 -11.03 26.06
N ARG A 83 19.76 -12.01 26.64
CA ARG A 83 20.33 -13.34 26.91
C ARG A 83 20.29 -14.18 25.64
N THR A 84 21.43 -14.71 25.25
CA THR A 84 21.55 -15.54 24.05
C THR A 84 21.79 -17.01 24.40
N PHE A 85 21.05 -17.89 23.73
CA PHE A 85 21.27 -19.33 23.69
C PHE A 85 21.70 -19.70 22.27
N VAL A 86 22.78 -20.46 22.16
CA VAL A 86 23.33 -20.95 20.90
C VAL A 86 23.24 -22.47 20.82
N ALA A 87 23.40 -23.01 19.61
CA ALA A 87 23.39 -24.44 19.34
C ALA A 87 22.11 -25.12 19.87
N LEU A 88 20.96 -24.46 19.69
CA LEU A 88 19.67 -25.06 19.99
C LEU A 88 19.41 -26.22 19.04
N LYS A 89 18.66 -27.22 19.50
CA LYS A 89 18.24 -28.36 18.68
C LYS A 89 16.75 -28.66 18.91
N PRO A 90 16.01 -29.07 17.86
CA PRO A 90 14.65 -29.58 18.03
C PRO A 90 14.63 -30.76 19.02
N LEU A 91 13.77 -30.69 20.04
CA LEU A 91 13.58 -31.76 21.03
C LEU A 91 12.24 -32.48 20.84
N LYS A 92 11.18 -31.70 20.63
CA LYS A 92 9.82 -32.17 20.43
C LYS A 92 9.16 -31.35 19.32
N VAL A 93 8.18 -31.94 18.65
CA VAL A 93 7.41 -31.29 17.60
C VAL A 93 5.96 -31.77 17.64
N ASP A 94 5.03 -30.94 17.19
CA ASP A 94 3.72 -31.35 16.72
C ASP A 94 3.64 -30.92 15.25
N MET A 95 3.79 -31.88 14.34
CA MET A 95 3.81 -31.62 12.89
C MET A 95 2.41 -31.24 12.37
N ASP A 96 1.34 -31.74 13.00
CA ASP A 96 -0.01 -31.38 12.56
C ASP A 96 -0.29 -29.91 12.85
N ARG A 97 0.21 -29.41 13.98
CA ARG A 97 0.04 -28.00 14.40
C ARG A 97 1.22 -27.10 14.06
N ASP A 98 2.18 -27.59 13.30
CA ASP A 98 3.34 -26.82 12.85
C ASP A 98 4.06 -26.06 13.99
N VAL A 99 4.30 -26.75 15.11
CA VAL A 99 5.02 -26.19 16.28
C VAL A 99 6.16 -27.08 16.72
N VAL A 100 7.24 -26.46 17.19
CA VAL A 100 8.46 -27.14 17.59
C VAL A 100 9.01 -26.58 18.91
N LEU A 101 9.56 -27.47 19.73
CA LEU A 101 10.27 -27.13 20.96
C LEU A 101 11.76 -27.24 20.71
N LEU A 102 12.45 -26.11 20.72
CA LEU A 102 13.91 -26.01 20.67
C LEU A 102 14.50 -26.13 22.07
N GLY A 103 15.57 -26.90 22.20
CA GLY A 103 16.24 -27.19 23.45
C GLY A 103 17.74 -26.97 23.40
N SER A 104 18.33 -26.69 24.56
CA SER A 104 19.77 -26.71 24.77
C SER A 104 20.08 -27.37 26.12
N SER A 105 21.24 -28.01 26.20
CA SER A 105 21.79 -28.50 27.48
C SER A 105 22.03 -27.37 28.49
N LEU A 106 22.18 -26.12 28.00
CA LEU A 106 22.36 -24.93 28.81
C LEU A 106 21.13 -24.56 29.64
N PHE A 107 19.91 -24.97 29.27
CA PHE A 107 18.70 -24.66 30.04
C PHE A 107 18.69 -25.28 31.44
N LYS A 108 19.46 -26.35 31.66
CA LYS A 108 19.62 -26.95 33.00
C LYS A 108 20.48 -26.10 33.93
N SER A 109 21.51 -25.44 33.38
CA SER A 109 22.43 -24.60 34.16
C SER A 109 22.02 -23.13 34.20
N HIS A 110 21.23 -22.69 33.22
CA HIS A 110 20.70 -21.33 33.10
C HIS A 110 19.20 -21.41 32.77
N PRO A 111 18.34 -21.64 33.79
CA PRO A 111 16.91 -21.78 33.59
C PRO A 111 16.30 -20.54 32.94
N VAL A 112 15.44 -20.75 31.95
CA VAL A 112 14.58 -19.71 31.38
C VAL A 112 13.32 -19.56 32.21
N LYS A 113 12.84 -18.32 32.38
CA LYS A 113 11.54 -18.07 32.99
C LYS A 113 10.48 -18.40 31.94
N GLY A 114 9.68 -19.44 32.20
CA GLY A 114 8.55 -19.79 31.32
C GLY A 114 7.42 -18.76 31.42
N VAL A 115 6.63 -18.66 30.36
CA VAL A 115 5.33 -17.96 30.42
C VAL A 115 4.29 -18.84 31.11
N GLU A 116 3.31 -18.22 31.76
CA GLU A 116 2.19 -18.94 32.38
C GLU A 116 1.12 -19.23 31.34
N THR A 117 0.46 -20.38 31.43
CA THR A 117 -0.42 -20.89 30.37
C THR A 117 -1.88 -21.01 30.80
N GLN A 118 -2.80 -20.93 29.84
CA GLN A 118 -4.24 -21.10 30.06
C GLN A 118 -4.88 -21.83 28.86
N PRO A 119 -5.91 -22.68 29.08
CA PRO A 119 -6.55 -23.38 27.96
C PRO A 119 -7.36 -22.42 27.10
N VAL A 120 -7.45 -22.68 25.80
CA VAL A 120 -8.17 -21.82 24.85
C VAL A 120 -9.67 -21.68 25.15
N SER A 121 -10.26 -22.62 25.89
CA SER A 121 -11.67 -22.62 26.28
C SER A 121 -12.09 -21.43 27.15
N VAL A 122 -11.14 -20.66 27.66
CA VAL A 122 -11.41 -19.44 28.45
C VAL A 122 -11.66 -18.22 27.58
N VAL A 123 -11.30 -18.29 26.30
CA VAL A 123 -11.42 -17.20 25.34
C VAL A 123 -12.65 -17.41 24.48
N THR A 124 -13.35 -16.32 24.21
CA THR A 124 -14.59 -16.26 23.44
C THR A 124 -14.49 -15.27 22.28
N GLU A 125 -15.42 -15.37 21.33
CA GLU A 125 -15.53 -14.42 20.23
C GLU A 125 -15.64 -12.97 20.74
N GLY A 126 -14.85 -12.07 20.17
CA GLY A 126 -14.73 -10.67 20.55
C GLY A 126 -13.70 -10.37 21.64
N ASP A 127 -13.14 -11.38 22.31
CA ASP A 127 -12.09 -11.15 23.31
C ASP A 127 -10.84 -10.56 22.67
N SER A 128 -10.26 -9.58 23.36
CA SER A 128 -9.01 -8.96 22.93
C SER A 128 -7.82 -9.79 23.42
N LEU A 129 -6.88 -10.05 22.51
CA LEU A 129 -5.61 -10.71 22.77
C LEU A 129 -4.46 -9.75 22.43
N HIS A 130 -3.27 -10.09 22.91
CA HIS A 130 -2.06 -9.38 22.53
C HIS A 130 -0.94 -10.36 22.20
N VAL A 131 -0.09 -9.99 21.24
CA VAL A 131 1.03 -10.80 20.78
C VAL A 131 2.32 -10.04 21.06
N ILE A 132 3.30 -10.75 21.61
CA ILE A 132 4.64 -10.20 21.86
C ILE A 132 5.61 -10.98 20.98
N GLY A 133 6.24 -10.30 20.02
CA GLY A 133 7.15 -10.95 19.09
C GLY A 133 8.18 -10.00 18.51
N PHE A 134 8.97 -10.50 17.55
CA PHE A 134 10.01 -9.77 16.84
C PHE A 134 9.60 -9.61 15.36
N PRO A 135 8.60 -8.76 15.06
CA PRO A 135 8.21 -8.52 13.68
C PRO A 135 9.37 -7.86 12.90
N LEU A 136 9.42 -8.11 11.59
CA LEU A 136 10.26 -7.37 10.64
C LEU A 136 11.77 -7.35 10.97
N ASN A 137 12.29 -8.42 11.60
CA ASN A 137 13.70 -8.54 12.04
C ASN A 137 14.16 -7.47 13.05
N LEU A 138 13.25 -6.88 13.84
CA LEU A 138 13.63 -5.93 14.89
C LEU A 138 14.41 -6.61 16.02
N ASP A 139 15.25 -5.83 16.73
CA ASP A 139 16.09 -6.34 17.83
C ASP A 139 15.39 -6.35 19.20
N ALA A 140 14.18 -5.78 19.30
CA ALA A 140 13.39 -5.73 20.52
C ALA A 140 11.99 -6.31 20.30
N PRO A 141 11.43 -7.03 21.29
CA PRO A 141 10.08 -7.55 21.19
C PRO A 141 9.07 -6.38 21.24
N LEU A 142 8.18 -6.32 20.26
CA LEU A 142 7.12 -5.33 20.21
C LEU A 142 5.76 -5.98 20.48
N PRO A 143 4.88 -5.33 21.25
CA PRO A 143 3.49 -5.73 21.33
C PRO A 143 2.77 -5.38 20.03
N SER A 144 2.06 -6.33 19.43
CA SER A 144 1.02 -5.99 18.46
C SER A 144 -0.20 -5.45 19.21
N GLN A 145 -0.75 -4.32 18.77
CA GLN A 145 -1.98 -3.78 19.35
C GLN A 145 -3.20 -4.22 18.52
N ASN A 146 -4.28 -4.58 19.22
CA ASN A 146 -5.62 -4.89 18.70
C ASN A 146 -5.72 -6.19 17.89
N ILE A 147 -5.51 -7.34 18.54
CA ILE A 147 -5.93 -8.64 18.00
C ILE A 147 -7.21 -9.06 18.70
N THR A 148 -8.25 -9.39 17.93
CA THR A 148 -9.54 -9.87 18.46
C THR A 148 -9.81 -11.29 18.01
N VAL A 149 -10.42 -12.08 18.89
CA VAL A 149 -10.84 -13.43 18.54
C VAL A 149 -12.09 -13.37 17.67
N ARG A 150 -12.05 -13.98 16.48
CA ARG A 150 -13.25 -14.21 15.68
C ARG A 150 -13.97 -15.45 16.18
N ASN A 151 -13.33 -16.60 16.07
CA ASN A 151 -13.88 -17.87 16.50
C ASN A 151 -12.79 -18.95 16.56
N LEU A 152 -13.15 -20.10 17.12
CA LEU A 152 -12.40 -21.33 16.96
C LEU A 152 -12.95 -22.09 15.74
N THR A 153 -12.08 -22.46 14.80
CA THR A 153 -12.47 -23.05 13.51
C THR A 153 -11.44 -24.06 13.03
N GLU A 154 -11.79 -24.92 12.07
CA GLU A 154 -10.79 -25.73 11.36
C GLU A 154 -9.97 -24.83 10.42
N LEU A 155 -8.68 -25.13 10.26
CA LEU A 155 -7.79 -24.31 9.42
C LEU A 155 -8.27 -24.27 7.96
N VAL A 156 -8.78 -25.39 7.45
CA VAL A 156 -9.33 -25.53 6.09
C VAL A 156 -10.46 -24.54 5.80
N ASP A 157 -11.27 -24.21 6.81
CA ASP A 157 -12.40 -23.27 6.67
C ASP A 157 -11.95 -21.80 6.68
N LEU A 158 -10.74 -21.53 7.16
CA LEU A 158 -10.19 -20.19 7.30
C LEU A 158 -9.41 -19.74 6.06
N ILE A 159 -8.80 -20.68 5.34
CA ILE A 159 -7.88 -20.41 4.24
C ILE A 159 -8.57 -20.51 2.87
N PRO A 160 -8.13 -19.73 1.86
CA PRO A 160 -8.59 -19.87 0.49
C PRO A 160 -8.38 -21.28 -0.07
N ASN A 161 -9.30 -21.74 -0.92
CA ASN A 161 -9.28 -23.09 -1.50
C ASN A 161 -8.00 -23.39 -2.28
N GLU A 162 -7.37 -22.37 -2.85
CA GLU A 162 -6.15 -22.45 -3.64
C GLU A 162 -4.94 -22.85 -2.78
N LEU A 163 -4.97 -22.54 -1.48
CA LEU A 163 -3.88 -22.84 -0.53
C LEU A 163 -4.00 -24.25 0.07
N ILE A 164 -5.18 -24.85 0.01
CA ILE A 164 -5.45 -26.18 0.57
C ILE A 164 -4.54 -27.25 -0.08
N GLY A 165 -4.41 -27.24 -1.41
CA GLY A 165 -3.57 -28.21 -2.14
C GLY A 165 -2.08 -28.16 -1.75
N PRO A 166 -1.43 -26.98 -1.78
CA PRO A 166 -0.07 -26.80 -1.30
C PRO A 166 0.14 -27.24 0.17
N LEU A 167 -0.80 -26.95 1.07
CA LEU A 167 -0.73 -27.36 2.47
C LEU A 167 -0.86 -28.87 2.65
N TYR A 168 -1.78 -29.51 1.95
CA TYR A 168 -1.87 -30.98 1.91
C TYR A 168 -0.58 -31.61 1.40
N LYS A 169 0.07 -31.00 0.41
CA LYS A 169 1.35 -31.50 -0.12
C LYS A 169 2.50 -31.33 0.86
N ARG A 170 2.52 -30.21 1.59
CA ARG A 170 3.54 -29.93 2.62
C ARG A 170 3.33 -30.81 3.85
N ASP A 171 2.09 -31.14 4.20
CA ASP A 171 1.73 -32.00 5.34
C ASP A 171 2.07 -31.40 6.73
N SER A 172 2.17 -30.06 6.82
CA SER A 172 2.29 -29.28 8.06
C SER A 172 2.05 -27.77 7.78
N PRO A 173 1.19 -27.07 8.53
CA PRO A 173 0.19 -27.63 9.44
C PRO A 173 -0.81 -28.48 8.64
N SER A 174 -1.41 -29.45 9.31
CA SER A 174 -2.58 -30.15 8.76
C SER A 174 -3.74 -29.15 8.66
N VAL A 175 -4.48 -29.19 7.56
CA VAL A 175 -5.63 -28.29 7.34
C VAL A 175 -6.84 -28.66 8.22
N ASP A 176 -6.85 -29.86 8.81
CA ASP A 176 -7.96 -30.36 9.64
C ASP A 176 -7.80 -30.01 11.13
N ILE A 177 -6.76 -29.26 11.51
CA ILE A 177 -6.55 -28.86 12.90
C ILE A 177 -7.51 -27.72 13.28
N GLN A 178 -7.88 -27.69 14.55
CA GLN A 178 -8.54 -26.54 15.17
C GLN A 178 -7.52 -25.41 15.39
N VAL A 179 -7.87 -24.22 14.91
CA VAL A 179 -7.11 -22.98 15.09
C VAL A 179 -7.99 -21.88 15.67
N LEU A 180 -7.36 -20.95 16.38
CA LEU A 180 -8.00 -19.72 16.79
C LEU A 180 -7.91 -18.73 15.62
N SER A 181 -9.06 -18.36 15.05
CA SER A 181 -9.17 -17.34 14.02
C SER A 181 -9.10 -15.95 14.65
N LEU A 182 -8.22 -15.12 14.12
CA LEU A 182 -7.88 -13.82 14.69
C LEU A 182 -8.14 -12.72 13.66
N GLU A 183 -8.79 -11.67 14.14
CA GLU A 183 -8.90 -10.38 13.47
C GLU A 183 -7.74 -9.49 13.92
N GLY A 184 -7.03 -8.89 12.97
CA GLY A 184 -5.77 -8.20 13.18
C GLY A 184 -4.59 -8.89 12.49
N HIS A 185 -3.45 -8.20 12.47
CA HIS A 185 -2.31 -8.55 11.63
C HIS A 185 -1.23 -9.33 12.40
N LEU A 186 -1.02 -10.60 12.07
CA LEU A 186 0.24 -11.29 12.39
C LEU A 186 1.26 -11.00 11.28
N LEU A 187 2.25 -10.16 11.59
CA LEU A 187 3.28 -9.73 10.65
C LEU A 187 4.39 -10.78 10.47
N PRO A 188 5.18 -10.71 9.38
CA PRO A 188 6.39 -11.49 9.24
C PRO A 188 7.31 -11.31 10.44
N GLY A 189 7.78 -12.43 11.01
CA GLY A 189 8.52 -12.46 12.27
C GLY A 189 7.68 -12.84 13.49
N HIS A 190 6.34 -12.76 13.42
CA HIS A 190 5.45 -13.27 14.48
C HIS A 190 5.26 -14.80 14.45
N SER A 191 5.81 -15.51 13.47
CA SER A 191 5.82 -16.98 13.47
C SER A 191 6.42 -17.48 14.78
N GLY A 192 5.68 -18.29 15.52
CA GLY A 192 6.10 -18.81 16.83
C GLY A 192 5.93 -17.84 17.99
N ALA A 193 5.40 -16.62 17.78
CA ALA A 193 5.17 -15.66 18.85
C ALA A 193 4.09 -16.16 19.83
N PRO A 194 4.25 -15.93 21.14
CA PRO A 194 3.19 -16.19 22.11
C PRO A 194 2.03 -15.21 21.94
N ILE A 195 0.81 -15.74 22.06
CA ILE A 195 -0.42 -14.96 22.12
C ILE A 195 -0.99 -15.05 23.52
N PHE A 196 -1.22 -13.89 24.14
CA PHE A 196 -1.67 -13.75 25.51
C PHE A 196 -3.09 -13.19 25.60
N ASP A 197 -3.79 -13.57 26.66
CA ASP A 197 -5.01 -12.90 27.09
C ASP A 197 -4.70 -11.59 27.83
N GLN A 198 -5.73 -10.96 28.40
CA GLN A 198 -5.58 -9.70 29.15
C GLN A 198 -4.87 -9.87 30.52
N ASP A 199 -4.73 -11.10 31.01
CA ASP A 199 -4.09 -11.45 32.28
C ASP A 199 -2.65 -11.98 32.08
N ASP A 200 -2.06 -11.73 30.90
CA ASP A 200 -0.70 -12.12 30.53
C ASP A 200 -0.49 -13.65 30.50
N LYS A 201 -1.56 -14.43 30.25
CA LYS A 201 -1.52 -15.90 30.15
C LYS A 201 -1.52 -16.35 28.71
N LEU A 202 -0.64 -17.29 28.39
CA LEU A 202 -0.49 -17.83 27.04
C LEU A 202 -1.74 -18.63 26.66
N ILE A 203 -2.39 -18.20 25.58
CA ILE A 203 -3.53 -18.86 24.95
C ILE A 203 -3.10 -19.70 23.76
N GLY A 204 -2.12 -19.24 22.99
CA GLY A 204 -1.71 -19.91 21.75
C GLY A 204 -0.41 -19.42 21.17
N VAL A 205 -0.04 -20.03 20.05
CA VAL A 205 1.18 -19.73 19.28
C VAL A 205 0.77 -19.16 17.94
N GLY A 206 1.25 -17.95 17.61
CA GLY A 206 1.08 -17.36 16.28
C GLY A 206 1.70 -18.28 15.24
N ASN A 207 0.89 -18.82 14.33
CA ASN A 207 1.33 -19.88 13.42
C ASN A 207 1.22 -19.49 11.94
N GLY A 208 0.30 -18.60 11.59
CA GLY A 208 0.26 -18.06 10.24
C GLY A 208 -0.76 -16.94 10.05
N GLY A 209 -0.71 -16.37 8.86
CA GLY A 209 -1.63 -15.35 8.38
C GLY A 209 -1.51 -15.24 6.87
N LEU A 210 -2.58 -14.78 6.21
CA LEU A 210 -2.60 -14.63 4.76
C LEU A 210 -1.91 -13.34 4.33
N GLU A 211 -1.29 -13.35 3.14
CA GLU A 211 -0.67 -12.17 2.52
C GLU A 211 0.34 -11.46 3.44
N ALA A 212 1.18 -12.21 4.17
CA ALA A 212 2.11 -11.65 5.16
C ALA A 212 1.41 -10.79 6.23
N GLY A 213 0.18 -11.14 6.59
CA GLY A 213 -0.64 -10.40 7.55
C GLY A 213 -1.30 -9.16 6.96
N LYS A 214 -1.42 -8.99 5.63
CA LYS A 214 -2.11 -7.83 5.01
C LYS A 214 -3.61 -8.01 4.87
N VAL A 215 -4.09 -9.25 4.87
CA VAL A 215 -5.50 -9.59 5.07
C VAL A 215 -5.68 -9.88 6.56
N GLU A 216 -6.75 -9.39 7.18
CA GLU A 216 -7.07 -9.65 8.61
C GLU A 216 -7.52 -11.10 8.85
N ILE A 217 -6.87 -12.06 8.20
CA ILE A 217 -7.07 -13.49 8.40
C ILE A 217 -5.74 -14.02 8.93
N SER A 218 -5.64 -14.06 10.25
CA SER A 218 -4.52 -14.64 10.98
C SER A 218 -5.01 -15.80 11.82
N TRP A 219 -4.14 -16.76 12.10
CA TRP A 219 -4.48 -17.87 12.99
C TRP A 219 -3.39 -18.18 14.00
N ALA A 220 -3.85 -18.69 15.14
CA ALA A 220 -2.99 -19.20 16.18
C ALA A 220 -3.33 -20.65 16.48
N VAL A 221 -2.29 -21.42 16.78
CA VAL A 221 -2.43 -22.77 17.31
C VAL A 221 -2.76 -22.65 18.80
N PRO A 222 -3.91 -23.15 19.26
CA PRO A 222 -4.24 -23.12 20.68
C PRO A 222 -3.22 -23.91 21.50
N TRP A 223 -2.69 -23.32 22.57
CA TRP A 223 -1.65 -23.93 23.40
C TRP A 223 -2.10 -25.29 23.96
N SER A 224 -3.34 -25.36 24.43
CA SER A 224 -3.93 -26.59 25.00
C SER A 224 -4.12 -27.72 23.99
N GLU A 225 -4.06 -27.44 22.69
CA GLU A 225 -4.25 -28.44 21.65
C GLU A 225 -2.92 -29.08 21.19
N ILE A 226 -1.76 -28.54 21.56
CA ILE A 226 -0.45 -29.01 21.11
C ILE A 226 -0.15 -30.42 21.65
N LYS A 227 0.16 -31.35 20.74
CA LYS A 227 0.48 -32.75 21.02
C LYS A 227 1.95 -33.03 20.79
N TRP A 228 2.74 -32.84 21.84
CA TRP A 228 4.19 -33.00 21.76
C TRP A 228 4.65 -34.44 21.47
N GLN A 229 5.37 -34.61 20.37
CA GLN A 229 6.11 -35.83 20.05
C GLN A 229 7.61 -35.62 20.24
N PRO A 230 8.30 -36.43 21.06
CA PRO A 230 9.76 -36.38 21.17
C PRO A 230 10.44 -36.88 19.89
N ILE A 231 11.37 -36.08 19.35
CA ILE A 231 12.11 -36.42 18.12
C ILE A 231 12.97 -37.67 18.31
N SER A 232 13.52 -37.87 19.51
CA SER A 232 14.36 -39.04 19.82
C SER A 232 13.61 -40.36 19.87
N SER A 233 12.27 -40.34 19.92
CA SER A 233 11.43 -41.55 20.04
C SER A 233 10.27 -41.54 19.05
N MET A 234 10.44 -40.92 17.89
CA MET A 234 9.46 -40.95 16.80
C MET A 234 9.31 -42.36 16.21
N SER A 235 8.10 -42.66 15.72
CA SER A 235 7.88 -43.81 14.84
C SER A 235 8.65 -43.63 13.54
N SER A 236 8.98 -44.73 12.84
CA SER A 236 9.64 -44.65 11.53
C SER A 236 8.84 -43.81 10.52
N GLU A 237 7.51 -43.95 10.53
CA GLU A 237 6.60 -43.14 9.71
C GLU A 237 6.74 -41.64 10.00
N ASN A 238 6.83 -41.25 11.28
CA ASN A 238 6.99 -39.83 11.63
C ASN A 238 8.40 -39.31 11.38
N VAL A 239 9.42 -40.17 11.38
CA VAL A 239 10.77 -39.80 10.92
C VAL A 239 10.76 -39.50 9.43
N ASP A 240 10.12 -40.34 8.61
CA ASP A 240 10.01 -40.13 7.17
C ASP A 240 9.19 -38.88 6.85
N ARG A 241 8.08 -38.66 7.57
CA ARG A 241 7.26 -37.45 7.48
C ARG A 241 8.06 -36.20 7.84
N TYR A 242 8.76 -36.23 8.98
CA TYR A 242 9.61 -35.12 9.41
C TYR A 242 10.71 -34.83 8.38
N SER A 243 11.37 -35.86 7.84
CA SER A 243 12.38 -35.69 6.77
C SER A 243 11.79 -35.04 5.52
N THR A 244 10.60 -35.49 5.09
CA THR A 244 9.90 -34.93 3.93
C THR A 244 9.54 -33.45 4.15
N LEU A 245 9.18 -33.08 5.37
CA LEU A 245 8.94 -31.69 5.76
C LEU A 245 10.20 -30.82 5.65
N ARG A 246 11.39 -31.36 5.97
CA ARG A 246 12.68 -30.66 5.78
C ARG A 246 13.00 -30.46 4.30
N ASP A 247 12.62 -31.42 3.46
CA ASP A 247 12.79 -31.37 2.00
C ASP A 247 11.66 -30.60 1.29
N SER A 248 10.83 -29.88 2.04
CA SER A 248 9.68 -29.12 1.52
C SER A 248 9.85 -27.63 1.80
N SER A 249 9.47 -26.82 0.81
CA SER A 249 9.53 -25.35 0.93
C SER A 249 8.79 -24.85 2.18
N PRO A 250 9.38 -23.96 2.99
CA PRO A 250 8.88 -23.50 4.30
C PRO A 250 7.75 -22.45 4.23
N VAL A 251 7.13 -22.31 3.05
CA VAL A 251 6.23 -21.20 2.75
C VAL A 251 4.85 -21.44 3.37
N LEU A 252 4.67 -20.93 4.59
CA LEU A 252 3.37 -20.77 5.26
C LEU A 252 3.01 -19.30 5.48
N PHE A 253 4.01 -18.48 5.80
CA PHE A 253 3.88 -17.02 5.94
C PHE A 253 3.97 -16.23 4.63
N SER A 254 4.30 -16.91 3.52
CA SER A 254 4.30 -16.33 2.18
C SER A 254 3.51 -17.18 1.19
N LEU A 255 2.47 -17.90 1.65
CA LEU A 255 1.45 -18.46 0.76
C LEU A 255 0.70 -17.29 0.13
N SER A 256 1.41 -16.64 -0.77
CA SER A 256 0.88 -15.78 -1.79
C SER A 256 0.28 -16.70 -2.84
N LEU A 257 -0.89 -16.33 -3.36
CA LEU A 257 -1.45 -16.95 -4.56
C LEU A 257 -0.44 -16.97 -5.75
N ALA A 258 0.66 -16.22 -5.67
CA ALA A 258 1.70 -16.13 -6.71
C ALA A 258 2.46 -17.44 -7.00
N SER A 259 2.46 -18.44 -6.11
CA SER A 259 3.32 -19.62 -6.32
C SER A 259 2.84 -20.55 -7.46
N GLN A 260 1.66 -20.37 -8.04
CA GLN A 260 1.18 -21.21 -9.15
C GLN A 260 0.64 -20.49 -10.38
N VAL A 261 0.72 -19.16 -10.45
CA VAL A 261 0.28 -18.44 -11.64
C VAL A 261 1.48 -17.74 -12.27
N LYS A 262 1.62 -17.90 -13.58
CA LYS A 262 2.64 -17.25 -14.41
C LYS A 262 2.30 -15.76 -14.52
N GLU A 263 2.38 -15.05 -13.40
CA GLU A 263 2.05 -13.64 -13.28
C GLU A 263 3.29 -12.78 -13.50
N THR A 264 3.08 -11.61 -14.12
CA THR A 264 4.14 -10.62 -14.31
C THR A 264 4.49 -10.03 -12.96
N ILE A 265 5.66 -10.36 -12.44
CA ILE A 265 6.22 -9.75 -11.24
C ILE A 265 7.04 -8.53 -11.66
N VAL A 266 6.80 -7.38 -11.03
CA VAL A 266 7.59 -6.15 -11.23
C VAL A 266 8.27 -5.76 -9.93
N THR A 267 9.53 -5.34 -10.01
CA THR A 267 10.28 -4.92 -8.82
C THR A 267 10.27 -3.40 -8.71
N LYS A 268 9.88 -2.87 -7.53
CA LYS A 268 9.86 -1.42 -7.28
C LYS A 268 10.65 -1.08 -6.03
N THR A 269 11.49 -0.05 -6.17
CA THR A 269 12.27 0.51 -5.07
C THR A 269 11.92 1.98 -4.91
N ILE A 270 11.43 2.36 -3.73
CA ILE A 270 11.09 3.74 -3.39
C ILE A 270 11.83 4.14 -2.12
N CYS A 271 12.35 5.37 -2.09
CA CYS A 271 13.05 5.93 -0.94
C CYS A 271 12.37 7.22 -0.50
N LYS A 272 12.19 7.40 0.81
CA LYS A 272 11.65 8.63 1.41
C LYS A 272 12.47 9.06 2.62
N SER A 273 12.41 10.35 2.94
CA SER A 273 13.08 10.91 4.10
C SER A 273 12.30 10.58 5.37
N ALA A 274 12.93 9.93 6.34
CA ALA A 274 12.30 9.64 7.63
C ALA A 274 11.99 10.89 8.45
N PHE A 275 12.61 12.02 8.13
CA PHE A 275 12.40 13.30 8.83
C PHE A 275 11.06 13.98 8.51
N GLU A 276 10.37 13.51 7.47
CA GLU A 276 9.05 14.04 7.05
C GLU A 276 7.87 13.38 7.79
N TYR A 277 8.15 12.42 8.67
CA TYR A 277 7.14 11.58 9.32
C TYR A 277 7.26 11.64 10.84
N GLU A 278 6.12 11.60 11.53
CA GLU A 278 6.09 11.62 12.99
C GLU A 278 6.55 10.30 13.61
N ASN A 279 6.37 9.19 12.89
CA ASN A 279 6.76 7.85 13.30
C ASN A 279 7.08 6.94 12.11
N ILE A 280 7.78 5.84 12.39
CA ILE A 280 8.25 4.88 11.38
C ILE A 280 7.08 4.14 10.71
N ASP A 281 5.99 3.88 11.42
CA ASP A 281 4.83 3.18 10.86
C ASP A 281 4.16 4.00 9.74
N GLN A 282 4.06 5.31 9.92
CA GLN A 282 3.55 6.23 8.90
C GLN A 282 4.46 6.26 7.66
N LEU A 283 5.77 6.32 7.87
CA LEU A 283 6.77 6.24 6.80
C LEU A 283 6.71 4.92 6.04
N GLN A 284 6.58 3.79 6.74
CA GLN A 284 6.49 2.47 6.14
C GLN A 284 5.22 2.29 5.31
N LYS A 285 4.06 2.75 5.83
CA LYS A 285 2.79 2.72 5.09
C LYS A 285 2.86 3.54 3.81
N ASP A 286 3.44 4.74 3.88
CA ASP A 286 3.56 5.62 2.73
C ASP A 286 4.59 5.09 1.71
N LEU A 287 5.71 4.53 2.18
CA LEU A 287 6.68 3.84 1.33
C LEU A 287 6.05 2.66 0.58
N GLU A 288 5.28 1.82 1.28
CA GLU A 288 4.59 0.68 0.66
C GLU A 288 3.54 1.15 -0.35
N LEU A 289 2.69 2.12 0.02
CA LEU A 289 1.69 2.67 -0.89
C LEU A 289 2.34 3.29 -2.12
N SER A 290 3.42 4.05 -1.95
CA SER A 290 4.17 4.67 -3.05
C SER A 290 4.79 3.61 -3.97
N ALA A 291 5.33 2.52 -3.41
CA ALA A 291 5.91 1.43 -4.18
C ALA A 291 4.84 0.63 -4.95
N LYS A 292 3.68 0.38 -4.33
CA LYS A 292 2.52 -0.23 -5.00
C LYS A 292 2.00 0.65 -6.13
N ARG A 293 1.81 1.95 -5.89
CA ARG A 293 1.42 2.93 -6.91
C ARG A 293 2.40 2.94 -8.09
N ALA A 294 3.71 2.88 -7.83
CA ALA A 294 4.71 2.79 -8.88
C ALA A 294 4.67 1.46 -9.68
N ALA A 295 4.11 0.39 -9.10
CA ALA A 295 3.91 -0.89 -9.78
C ALA A 295 2.62 -0.93 -10.61
N VAL A 296 1.62 -0.11 -10.27
CA VAL A 296 0.31 -0.09 -10.94
C VAL A 296 0.43 0.10 -12.45
N GLU A 297 1.19 1.10 -12.91
CA GLU A 297 1.33 1.37 -14.36
C GLU A 297 1.88 0.18 -15.15
N GLU A 298 2.85 -0.54 -14.60
CA GLU A 298 3.48 -1.69 -15.27
C GLU A 298 2.63 -2.96 -15.18
N LEU A 299 1.88 -3.16 -14.09
CA LEU A 299 1.03 -4.33 -13.88
C LEU A 299 -0.31 -4.23 -14.62
N PHE A 300 -0.86 -3.02 -14.70
CA PHE A 300 -2.18 -2.77 -15.28
C PHE A 300 -2.13 -2.25 -16.71
N GLY A 301 -1.00 -1.68 -17.17
CA GLY A 301 -0.72 -1.34 -18.56
C GLY A 301 -1.95 -0.85 -19.36
N GLU A 302 -2.34 -1.62 -20.38
CA GLU A 302 -3.47 -1.33 -21.29
C GLU A 302 -4.82 -1.07 -20.59
N LEU A 303 -5.05 -1.66 -19.40
CA LEU A 303 -6.30 -1.51 -18.66
C LEU A 303 -6.46 -0.08 -18.10
N LEU A 304 -5.37 0.53 -17.65
CA LEU A 304 -5.36 1.92 -17.16
C LEU A 304 -5.13 2.94 -18.28
N MET A 305 -4.40 2.59 -19.35
CA MET A 305 -4.30 3.45 -20.54
C MET A 305 -5.65 3.68 -21.23
N GLY A 306 -6.59 2.73 -21.13
CA GLY A 306 -7.97 2.92 -21.56
C GLY A 306 -8.79 3.85 -20.65
N TYR A 307 -8.37 4.04 -19.39
CA TYR A 307 -9.02 4.90 -18.41
C TYR A 307 -8.46 6.34 -18.41
N SER A 308 -7.14 6.50 -18.47
CA SER A 308 -6.50 7.83 -18.54
C SER A 308 -6.87 8.58 -19.82
N ALA A 309 -7.11 7.88 -20.93
CA ALA A 309 -7.62 8.46 -22.19
C ALA A 309 -9.10 8.94 -22.13
N LEU A 310 -9.80 8.77 -21.00
CA LEU A 310 -11.23 9.07 -20.83
C LEU A 310 -11.54 9.96 -19.61
N SER A 311 -10.53 10.38 -18.85
CA SER A 311 -10.66 11.12 -17.59
C SER A 311 -10.27 12.60 -17.74
N ASP A 312 -11.25 13.50 -17.69
CA ASP A 312 -11.06 14.95 -17.87
C ASP A 312 -10.29 15.67 -16.73
N THR A 313 -9.75 14.95 -15.73
CA THR A 313 -9.05 15.58 -14.57
C THR A 313 -7.92 14.72 -13.97
N ILE A 314 -6.80 15.36 -13.58
CA ILE A 314 -5.61 14.73 -12.95
C ILE A 314 -5.91 14.20 -11.52
N LEU A 315 -6.89 14.78 -10.82
CA LEU A 315 -7.30 14.31 -9.48
C LEU A 315 -7.87 12.89 -9.56
N LEU A 316 -8.68 12.61 -10.60
CA LEU A 316 -9.22 11.28 -10.88
C LEU A 316 -8.12 10.26 -11.21
N GLU A 317 -7.02 10.70 -11.83
CA GLU A 317 -5.91 9.81 -12.22
C GLU A 317 -5.05 9.41 -11.01
N ASP A 318 -4.69 10.35 -10.12
CA ASP A 318 -3.97 10.06 -8.88
C ASP A 318 -4.79 9.18 -7.92
N GLN A 319 -6.10 9.44 -7.86
CA GLN A 319 -7.04 8.68 -7.06
C GLN A 319 -7.27 7.29 -7.65
N VAL A 320 -7.41 7.13 -8.96
CA VAL A 320 -7.51 5.80 -9.57
C VAL A 320 -6.22 5.03 -9.46
N LEU A 321 -5.04 5.66 -9.58
CA LEU A 321 -3.77 5.00 -9.28
C LEU A 321 -3.71 4.53 -7.82
N THR A 322 -4.24 5.32 -6.89
CA THR A 322 -4.30 4.98 -5.46
C THR A 322 -5.31 3.86 -5.17
N THR A 323 -6.52 3.91 -5.72
CA THR A 323 -7.54 2.87 -5.59
C THR A 323 -7.08 1.57 -6.25
N THR A 324 -6.41 1.66 -7.41
CA THR A 324 -5.87 0.51 -8.15
C THR A 324 -4.67 -0.10 -7.44
N ALA A 325 -3.86 0.70 -6.73
CA ALA A 325 -2.77 0.19 -5.89
C ALA A 325 -3.29 -0.75 -4.77
N GLY A 326 -4.56 -0.66 -4.39
CA GLY A 326 -5.21 -1.61 -3.48
C GLY A 326 -5.31 -3.05 -4.01
N TYR A 327 -5.19 -3.24 -5.32
CA TYR A 327 -5.20 -4.54 -6.00
C TYR A 327 -3.79 -5.07 -6.31
N VAL A 328 -2.76 -4.29 -6.01
CA VAL A 328 -1.36 -4.70 -6.17
C VAL A 328 -0.91 -5.45 -4.93
N HIS A 329 -0.55 -6.71 -5.13
CA HIS A 329 0.01 -7.59 -4.10
C HIS A 329 1.52 -7.48 -4.06
N VAL A 330 2.11 -7.80 -2.92
CA VAL A 330 3.57 -7.85 -2.75
C VAL A 330 3.97 -9.27 -2.43
N ALA A 331 4.80 -9.87 -3.28
CA ALA A 331 5.41 -11.16 -3.06
C ALA A 331 6.45 -11.06 -1.93
N GLY A 332 6.32 -11.93 -0.94
CA GLY A 332 7.22 -11.96 0.22
C GLY A 332 7.09 -10.73 1.13
N SER A 333 8.12 -10.51 1.96
CA SER A 333 8.18 -9.37 2.89
C SER A 333 8.90 -8.18 2.25
N PRO A 334 8.32 -6.97 2.27
CA PRO A 334 8.99 -5.77 1.81
C PRO A 334 10.32 -5.56 2.54
N GLN A 335 11.38 -5.30 1.78
CA GLN A 335 12.72 -5.13 2.34
C GLN A 335 12.96 -3.65 2.63
N PHE A 336 12.88 -3.28 3.91
CA PHE A 336 13.23 -1.92 4.35
C PHE A 336 14.72 -1.83 4.64
N LYS A 337 15.39 -0.84 4.04
CA LYS A 337 16.82 -0.58 4.26
C LYS A 337 17.05 0.90 4.44
N ASN A 338 17.90 1.24 5.41
CA ASN A 338 18.47 2.58 5.47
C ASN A 338 19.37 2.80 4.26
N HIS A 339 19.23 3.94 3.60
CA HIS A 339 20.06 4.27 2.47
C HIS A 339 21.52 4.44 2.90
N THR A 340 22.45 3.77 2.23
CA THR A 340 23.85 3.67 2.66
C THR A 340 24.63 4.98 2.56
N THR A 341 24.14 5.94 1.78
CA THR A 341 24.81 7.23 1.55
C THR A 341 24.02 8.44 2.03
N ASN A 342 22.71 8.32 2.26
CA ASN A 342 21.85 9.43 2.64
C ASN A 342 21.30 9.19 4.06
N LEU A 343 21.88 9.88 5.04
CA LEU A 343 21.46 9.81 6.44
C LEU A 343 19.98 10.19 6.56
N GLY A 344 19.19 9.28 7.11
CA GLY A 344 17.75 9.47 7.33
C GLY A 344 16.85 9.12 6.15
N GLN A 345 17.36 8.63 5.01
CA GLN A 345 16.52 8.02 3.99
C GLN A 345 16.26 6.55 4.28
N VAL A 346 14.99 6.15 4.18
CA VAL A 346 14.54 4.76 4.26
C VAL A 346 13.99 4.36 2.91
N CYS A 347 14.45 3.23 2.40
CA CYS A 347 13.99 2.66 1.14
C CYS A 347 13.22 1.36 1.39
N ILE A 348 12.19 1.14 0.58
CA ILE A 348 11.47 -0.13 0.48
C ILE A 348 11.76 -0.73 -0.89
N ALA A 349 12.02 -2.04 -0.95
CA ALA A 349 11.99 -2.81 -2.18
C ALA A 349 10.85 -3.85 -2.10
N ILE A 350 9.99 -3.86 -3.11
CA ILE A 350 8.89 -4.81 -3.25
C ILE A 350 8.99 -5.57 -4.58
N GLU A 351 8.58 -6.84 -4.54
CA GLU A 351 8.20 -7.60 -5.74
C GLU A 351 6.68 -7.55 -5.84
N ALA A 352 6.15 -6.77 -6.76
CA ALA A 352 4.73 -6.52 -6.89
C ALA A 352 4.12 -7.37 -8.01
N PHE A 353 2.89 -7.83 -7.79
CA PHE A 353 2.14 -8.59 -8.79
C PHE A 353 0.63 -8.31 -8.65
N ILE A 354 -0.15 -8.75 -9.63
CA ILE A 354 -1.62 -8.69 -9.62
C ILE A 354 -2.15 -10.08 -9.98
N THR A 355 -3.19 -10.53 -9.27
CA THR A 355 -3.85 -11.79 -9.62
C THR A 355 -4.71 -11.68 -10.87
N GLN A 356 -4.94 -12.78 -11.57
CA GLN A 356 -5.93 -12.83 -12.67
C GLN A 356 -7.35 -12.51 -12.19
N GLU A 357 -7.71 -12.89 -10.97
CA GLU A 357 -9.02 -12.58 -10.39
C GLU A 357 -9.18 -11.07 -10.18
N ASP A 358 -8.15 -10.40 -9.66
CA ASP A 358 -8.16 -8.95 -9.47
C ASP A 358 -8.17 -8.20 -10.79
N LYS A 359 -7.51 -8.74 -11.82
CA LYS A 359 -7.61 -8.22 -13.18
C LYS A 359 -9.04 -8.32 -13.70
N GLN A 360 -9.68 -9.49 -13.57
CA GLN A 360 -11.07 -9.70 -14.00
C GLN A 360 -12.06 -8.78 -13.26
N LYS A 361 -11.84 -8.50 -11.97
CA LYS A 361 -12.67 -7.55 -11.20
C LYS A 361 -12.63 -6.12 -11.74
N LEU A 362 -11.62 -5.79 -12.57
CA LEU A 362 -11.36 -4.45 -13.08
C LEU A 362 -11.54 -4.37 -14.61
N GLU A 363 -11.88 -5.48 -15.27
CA GLU A 363 -12.18 -5.49 -16.70
C GLU A 363 -13.47 -4.69 -17.00
N PRO A 364 -13.54 -3.98 -18.14
CA PRO A 364 -14.73 -3.24 -18.51
C PRO A 364 -15.94 -4.17 -18.70
N VAL A 365 -17.07 -3.81 -18.09
CA VAL A 365 -18.29 -4.62 -18.15
C VAL A 365 -19.29 -3.97 -19.08
N GLU A 366 -19.82 -4.73 -20.02
CA GLU A 366 -20.91 -4.29 -20.88
C GLU A 366 -22.25 -4.44 -20.13
N ILE A 367 -23.02 -3.37 -20.06
CA ILE A 367 -24.32 -3.33 -19.37
C ILE A 367 -25.40 -2.80 -20.30
N GLU A 368 -26.64 -3.20 -20.05
CA GLU A 368 -27.82 -2.78 -20.81
C GLU A 368 -28.99 -2.44 -19.89
N SER A 369 -29.89 -1.57 -20.36
CA SER A 369 -31.16 -1.30 -19.68
C SER A 369 -32.27 -2.18 -20.24
N ASP A 370 -33.31 -2.39 -19.44
CA ASP A 370 -34.64 -2.70 -20.01
C ASP A 370 -35.14 -1.48 -20.83
N GLU A 371 -36.19 -1.68 -21.64
CA GLU A 371 -36.84 -0.58 -22.35
C GLU A 371 -37.42 0.45 -21.36
N VAL A 372 -37.00 1.71 -21.48
CA VAL A 372 -37.47 2.82 -20.65
C VAL A 372 -38.34 3.75 -21.47
N CYS A 373 -39.61 3.89 -21.08
CA CYS A 373 -40.58 4.76 -21.75
C CYS A 373 -41.02 5.92 -20.85
N ILE A 374 -40.81 7.16 -21.31
CA ILE A 374 -41.19 8.39 -20.60
C ILE A 374 -42.36 9.08 -21.30
N ALA A 375 -43.46 9.26 -20.58
CA ALA A 375 -44.67 9.94 -21.06
C ALA A 375 -44.94 11.20 -20.23
N GLU A 376 -44.37 12.33 -20.66
CA GLU A 376 -44.53 13.64 -20.01
C GLU A 376 -44.97 14.72 -21.02
N ASN A 377 -45.52 15.82 -20.51
CA ASN A 377 -45.92 16.97 -21.34
C ASN A 377 -44.70 17.85 -21.68
N LEU A 378 -43.77 17.31 -22.47
CA LEU A 378 -42.54 17.97 -22.90
C LEU A 378 -42.41 17.94 -24.43
N PRO A 379 -41.64 18.87 -25.03
CA PRO A 379 -41.26 18.78 -26.43
C PRO A 379 -40.59 17.44 -26.76
N ARG A 380 -40.82 16.89 -27.95
CA ARG A 380 -40.28 15.57 -28.35
C ARG A 380 -38.76 15.43 -28.19
N GLN A 381 -38.00 16.51 -28.42
CA GLN A 381 -36.55 16.50 -28.22
C GLN A 381 -36.15 16.39 -26.74
N GLU A 382 -36.92 17.00 -25.84
CA GLU A 382 -36.68 16.89 -24.39
C GLU A 382 -37.14 15.54 -23.86
N LEU A 383 -38.27 15.00 -24.35
CA LEU A 383 -38.70 13.63 -24.05
C LEU A 383 -37.66 12.60 -24.47
N LYS A 384 -37.08 12.77 -25.66
CA LYS A 384 -35.99 11.92 -26.15
C LYS A 384 -34.80 11.95 -25.18
N LYS A 385 -34.29 13.14 -24.87
CA LYS A 385 -33.15 13.30 -23.95
C LYS A 385 -33.43 12.68 -22.59
N LYS A 386 -34.63 12.88 -22.04
CA LYS A 386 -35.01 12.35 -20.73
C LYS A 386 -35.12 10.83 -20.73
N ALA A 387 -35.71 10.24 -21.77
CA ALA A 387 -35.74 8.78 -21.93
C ALA A 387 -34.35 8.17 -22.10
N GLU A 388 -33.45 8.82 -22.85
CA GLU A 388 -32.06 8.41 -23.02
C GLU A 388 -31.26 8.50 -21.70
N SER A 389 -31.36 9.61 -20.96
CA SER A 389 -30.74 9.76 -19.63
C SER A 389 -31.23 8.71 -18.64
N GLU A 390 -32.55 8.51 -18.56
CA GLU A 390 -33.16 7.54 -17.64
C GLU A 390 -32.77 6.10 -17.97
N ALA A 391 -32.65 5.76 -19.27
CA ALA A 391 -32.14 4.45 -19.70
C ALA A 391 -30.71 4.22 -19.20
N ILE A 392 -29.82 5.21 -19.31
CA ILE A 392 -28.44 5.15 -18.80
C ILE A 392 -28.44 4.95 -17.29
N ILE A 393 -29.17 5.79 -16.55
CA ILE A 393 -29.25 5.73 -15.08
C ILE A 393 -29.78 4.36 -14.64
N ARG A 394 -30.81 3.83 -15.31
CA ARG A 394 -31.39 2.54 -14.96
C ARG A 394 -30.44 1.38 -15.22
N ALA A 395 -29.70 1.39 -16.34
CA ALA A 395 -28.66 0.40 -16.58
C ALA A 395 -27.58 0.43 -15.47
N LEU A 396 -27.13 1.63 -15.08
CA LEU A 396 -26.14 1.82 -14.03
C LEU A 396 -26.64 1.36 -12.65
N VAL A 397 -27.86 1.72 -12.26
CA VAL A 397 -28.45 1.33 -10.96
C VAL A 397 -28.77 -0.17 -10.92
N ASN A 398 -29.16 -0.77 -12.04
CA ASN A 398 -29.31 -2.23 -12.14
C ASN A 398 -27.98 -2.96 -11.97
N TYR A 399 -26.90 -2.38 -12.49
CA TYR A 399 -25.54 -2.90 -12.32
C TYR A 399 -25.05 -2.73 -10.87
N ASP A 400 -25.23 -1.56 -10.27
CA ASP A 400 -24.93 -1.29 -8.87
C ASP A 400 -26.01 -0.43 -8.20
N SER A 401 -26.80 -1.08 -7.33
CA SER A 401 -27.91 -0.45 -6.60
C SER A 401 -27.50 0.73 -5.71
N LYS A 402 -26.21 0.85 -5.32
CA LYS A 402 -25.71 1.97 -4.50
C LYS A 402 -25.70 3.30 -5.25
N LEU A 403 -25.77 3.27 -6.58
CA LEU A 403 -25.77 4.46 -7.42
C LEU A 403 -27.10 5.23 -7.38
N VAL A 404 -28.14 4.70 -6.74
CA VAL A 404 -29.49 5.29 -6.72
C VAL A 404 -29.55 6.68 -6.07
N GLU A 405 -28.65 6.99 -5.14
CA GLU A 405 -28.63 8.27 -4.40
C GLU A 405 -27.69 9.32 -5.02
N ARG A 406 -27.11 9.04 -6.20
CA ARG A 406 -26.12 9.92 -6.84
C ARG A 406 -26.78 10.95 -7.76
N GLU A 407 -26.07 12.06 -7.95
CA GLU A 407 -26.49 13.13 -8.86
C GLU A 407 -26.50 12.64 -10.32
N GLU A 408 -27.54 12.99 -11.07
CA GLU A 408 -27.74 12.55 -12.46
C GLU A 408 -26.52 12.84 -13.34
N ASN A 409 -25.95 14.04 -13.24
CA ASN A 409 -24.80 14.43 -14.06
C ASN A 409 -23.53 13.62 -13.78
N GLU A 410 -23.38 13.06 -12.57
CA GLU A 410 -22.27 12.16 -12.25
C GLU A 410 -22.49 10.81 -12.91
N LEU A 411 -23.71 10.26 -12.76
CA LEU A 411 -24.08 8.96 -13.29
C LEU A 411 -23.93 8.90 -14.82
N LEU A 412 -24.38 9.94 -15.52
CA LEU A 412 -24.33 9.98 -16.98
C LEU A 412 -22.89 9.93 -17.54
N ARG A 413 -21.86 10.19 -16.73
CA ARG A 413 -20.45 10.14 -17.13
C ARG A 413 -19.82 8.76 -16.96
N LEU A 414 -20.41 7.88 -16.15
CA LEU A 414 -19.86 6.57 -15.78
C LEU A 414 -20.02 5.51 -16.88
N MET A 415 -21.01 5.69 -17.76
CA MET A 415 -21.22 4.81 -18.91
C MET A 415 -20.48 5.35 -20.14
N LYS A 416 -19.68 4.51 -20.78
CA LYS A 416 -18.91 4.82 -22.00
C LYS A 416 -19.38 3.98 -23.17
N ASN A 417 -18.96 4.32 -24.39
CA ASN A 417 -19.32 3.60 -25.63
C ASN A 417 -20.83 3.37 -25.81
N ILE A 418 -21.62 4.39 -25.47
CA ILE A 418 -23.08 4.32 -25.39
C ILE A 418 -23.70 4.11 -26.76
N GLN A 419 -24.58 3.13 -26.88
CA GLN A 419 -25.39 2.85 -28.05
C GLN A 419 -26.86 2.72 -27.63
N PHE A 420 -27.74 3.49 -28.28
CA PHE A 420 -29.17 3.40 -28.07
C PHE A 420 -29.82 2.50 -29.12
N SER A 421 -30.70 1.60 -28.66
CA SER A 421 -31.57 0.76 -29.50
C SER A 421 -33.04 1.00 -29.13
N ASP A 422 -33.94 0.47 -29.98
CA ASP A 422 -35.39 0.50 -29.74
C ASP A 422 -35.94 1.90 -29.43
N THR A 423 -35.31 2.93 -30.03
CA THR A 423 -35.67 4.33 -29.79
C THR A 423 -36.87 4.75 -30.62
N GLY A 424 -37.92 5.27 -29.98
CA GLY A 424 -39.14 5.61 -30.70
C GLY A 424 -40.16 6.41 -29.90
N TYR A 425 -40.91 7.27 -30.60
CA TYR A 425 -42.08 7.95 -30.03
C TYR A 425 -43.35 7.15 -30.35
N ASP A 426 -44.07 6.71 -29.32
CA ASP A 426 -45.36 6.07 -29.47
C ASP A 426 -46.48 7.12 -29.48
N ASN A 427 -47.11 7.30 -30.65
CA ASN A 427 -48.21 8.24 -30.82
C ASN A 427 -49.48 7.86 -30.03
N LYS A 428 -49.61 6.61 -29.53
CA LYS A 428 -50.78 6.17 -28.76
C LYS A 428 -50.67 6.55 -27.29
N THR A 429 -49.51 6.29 -26.70
CA THR A 429 -49.24 6.55 -25.28
C THR A 429 -48.66 7.95 -25.04
N GLY A 430 -48.13 8.58 -26.08
CA GLY A 430 -47.39 9.83 -25.97
C GLY A 430 -45.98 9.65 -25.38
N ALA A 431 -45.52 8.42 -25.21
CA ALA A 431 -44.23 8.10 -24.61
C ALA A 431 -43.10 8.15 -25.63
N TYR A 432 -41.91 8.50 -25.18
CA TYR A 432 -40.67 8.22 -25.88
C TYR A 432 -39.95 7.07 -25.18
N CYS A 433 -39.64 6.00 -25.91
CA CYS A 433 -38.96 4.82 -25.40
C CYS A 433 -37.52 4.77 -25.89
N ALA A 434 -36.62 4.27 -25.04
CA ALA A 434 -35.23 4.01 -25.38
C ALA A 434 -34.70 2.81 -24.57
N THR A 435 -33.85 2.03 -25.22
CA THR A 435 -32.98 1.04 -24.59
C THR A 435 -31.55 1.48 -24.80
N VAL A 436 -30.69 1.26 -23.81
CA VAL A 436 -29.28 1.62 -23.91
C VAL A 436 -28.38 0.43 -23.65
N LYS A 437 -27.25 0.39 -24.35
CA LYS A 437 -26.15 -0.52 -24.13
C LYS A 437 -24.86 0.28 -24.06
N GLY A 438 -23.99 -0.04 -23.11
CA GLY A 438 -22.73 0.67 -22.92
C GLY A 438 -21.76 -0.10 -22.05
N VAL A 439 -20.61 0.49 -21.78
CA VAL A 439 -19.52 -0.12 -21.00
C VAL A 439 -19.32 0.69 -19.73
N VAL A 440 -19.13 0.00 -18.60
CA VAL A 440 -18.73 0.61 -17.33
C VAL A 440 -17.37 0.10 -16.90
N TYR A 441 -16.61 0.96 -16.24
CA TYR A 441 -15.31 0.65 -15.67
C TYR A 441 -15.48 0.48 -14.15
N PRO A 442 -15.37 -0.73 -13.59
CA PRO A 442 -15.62 -0.97 -12.16
C PRO A 442 -14.79 -0.09 -11.22
N ILE A 443 -13.59 0.33 -11.64
CA ILE A 443 -12.71 1.20 -10.86
C ILE A 443 -13.31 2.62 -10.67
N GLU A 444 -13.99 3.15 -11.69
CA GLU A 444 -14.68 4.45 -11.63
C GLU A 444 -15.81 4.41 -10.60
N LEU A 445 -16.55 3.31 -10.57
CA LEU A 445 -17.68 3.14 -9.66
C LEU A 445 -17.23 3.05 -8.21
N LYS A 446 -16.13 2.34 -7.95
CA LYS A 446 -15.52 2.28 -6.60
C LYS A 446 -15.07 3.66 -6.12
N TYR A 447 -14.46 4.46 -6.99
CA TYR A 447 -14.07 5.83 -6.66
C TYR A 447 -15.28 6.69 -6.33
N THR A 448 -16.35 6.65 -7.14
CA THR A 448 -17.52 7.49 -6.88
C THR A 448 -18.15 7.22 -5.51
N GLN A 449 -18.01 6.02 -4.94
CA GLN A 449 -18.67 5.65 -3.67
C GLN A 449 -17.92 6.11 -2.40
N GLU A 450 -16.69 6.61 -2.49
CA GLU A 450 -15.97 7.13 -1.31
C GLU A 450 -16.42 8.56 -0.95
N PRO A 451 -16.64 8.87 0.35
CA PRO A 451 -16.95 10.23 0.77
C PRO A 451 -15.75 11.14 0.53
N GLU A 452 -15.99 12.34 -0.02
CA GLU A 452 -14.95 13.36 -0.15
C GLU A 452 -14.25 13.58 1.21
N PRO A 453 -12.91 13.63 1.24
CA PRO A 453 -12.18 13.94 2.47
C PRO A 453 -12.63 15.32 2.96
N THR A 454 -13.33 15.33 4.09
CA THR A 454 -13.81 16.54 4.77
C THR A 454 -12.63 17.22 5.47
N GLY A 455 -11.72 17.77 4.68
CA GLY A 455 -10.55 18.50 5.13
C GLY A 455 -10.53 19.86 4.49
N THR A 456 -11.21 20.83 5.09
CA THR A 456 -11.06 22.25 4.71
C THR A 456 -9.61 22.68 4.92
N PRO A 457 -8.85 23.11 3.90
CA PRO A 457 -7.56 23.74 4.11
C PRO A 457 -7.83 25.16 4.62
N THR A 458 -7.72 25.35 5.93
CA THR A 458 -7.65 26.69 6.52
C THR A 458 -6.38 27.37 6.04
N SER A 459 -6.50 28.21 5.01
CA SER A 459 -5.45 29.13 4.57
C SER A 459 -5.51 30.41 5.40
N PRO A 460 -4.43 30.84 6.09
CA PRO A 460 -4.37 32.17 6.65
C PRO A 460 -4.05 33.17 5.55
N THR A 461 -5.06 34.01 5.26
CA THR A 461 -5.01 35.23 4.47
C THR A 461 -3.76 36.08 4.75
N SER A 462 -3.02 36.45 3.70
CA SER A 462 -2.23 37.67 3.66
C SER A 462 -2.29 38.28 2.26
N LYS A 463 -2.95 39.43 2.17
CA LYS A 463 -3.07 40.28 0.99
C LYS A 463 -1.75 41.03 0.73
N SER A 464 -1.29 41.02 -0.52
CA SER A 464 -0.77 42.22 -1.18
C SER A 464 -0.81 42.08 -2.71
N THR A 465 -1.35 43.10 -3.36
CA THR A 465 -1.43 43.32 -4.82
C THR A 465 -0.48 44.50 -5.16
N PRO A 466 -0.13 44.78 -6.43
CA PRO A 466 1.21 44.66 -7.02
C PRO A 466 1.85 46.03 -7.36
N THR A 467 2.92 46.02 -8.19
CA THR A 467 3.45 47.01 -9.19
C THR A 467 4.94 47.36 -8.96
N PRO A 468 5.74 47.72 -9.99
CA PRO A 468 6.28 46.93 -11.11
C PRO A 468 7.83 46.80 -11.10
N LEU A 469 8.28 45.95 -12.03
CA LEU A 469 9.63 45.61 -12.52
C LEU A 469 10.74 46.68 -12.44
N SER A 470 11.92 46.27 -11.95
CA SER A 470 13.24 46.69 -12.47
C SER A 470 14.34 45.68 -12.11
N THR A 471 14.85 44.96 -13.10
CA THR A 471 16.14 44.23 -13.08
C THR A 471 17.27 45.23 -13.34
N PRO A 472 18.44 45.17 -12.64
CA PRO A 472 19.58 44.35 -13.10
C PRO A 472 20.41 43.75 -11.92
N GLY A 473 21.15 42.66 -12.04
CA GLY A 473 21.64 41.93 -13.20
C GLY A 473 22.11 40.53 -12.79
N LYS A 474 21.82 39.55 -13.65
CA LYS A 474 22.25 38.15 -13.55
C LYS A 474 23.55 38.03 -14.36
N VAL A 475 24.60 37.52 -13.74
CA VAL A 475 25.82 37.11 -14.43
C VAL A 475 25.45 35.95 -15.35
N PRO A 476 25.72 36.00 -16.67
CA PRO A 476 25.46 34.88 -17.56
C PRO A 476 26.54 33.82 -17.35
N VAL A 477 26.12 32.62 -16.97
CA VAL A 477 26.96 31.42 -17.14
C VAL A 477 26.86 31.05 -18.63
N THR A 478 27.94 31.22 -19.37
CA THR A 478 28.03 30.87 -20.81
C THR A 478 28.68 29.51 -21.03
N SER A 479 28.04 28.74 -21.92
CA SER A 479 28.38 27.45 -22.58
C SER A 479 28.34 26.20 -21.69
N SER A 480 27.42 25.24 -21.90
CA SER A 480 27.00 24.63 -23.18
C SER A 480 25.62 25.04 -23.72
N ASP A 481 25.56 25.21 -25.05
CA ASP A 481 24.34 25.42 -25.84
C ASP A 481 23.44 24.18 -25.84
N THR A 482 22.61 24.04 -24.83
CA THR A 482 21.36 23.27 -24.96
C THR A 482 20.21 24.25 -24.85
N ASN A 483 19.55 24.54 -25.98
CA ASN A 483 18.24 25.18 -25.92
C ASN A 483 17.25 24.21 -25.23
N TRP A 484 16.10 24.72 -24.83
CA TRP A 484 15.01 23.88 -24.39
C TRP A 484 14.43 23.16 -25.60
N ARG A 485 14.48 21.83 -25.60
CA ARG A 485 13.70 21.06 -26.57
C ARG A 485 12.23 21.12 -26.17
N GLY A 486 11.43 21.86 -26.92
CA GLY A 486 10.00 22.04 -26.74
C GLY A 486 9.20 21.11 -27.65
N GLU A 487 8.42 20.22 -27.04
CA GLU A 487 7.46 19.34 -27.70
C GLU A 487 6.06 19.90 -27.44
N TYR A 488 5.34 20.24 -28.51
CA TYR A 488 4.02 20.87 -28.49
C TYR A 488 2.98 19.85 -28.95
N PHE A 489 1.87 19.80 -28.24
CA PHE A 489 0.82 18.82 -28.41
C PHE A 489 -0.50 19.55 -28.66
N ASP A 490 -1.25 19.12 -29.69
CA ASP A 490 -2.59 19.64 -30.00
C ASP A 490 -3.66 18.95 -29.12
N ASN A 491 -3.35 18.90 -27.82
CA ASN A 491 -4.15 18.38 -26.72
C ASN A 491 -3.50 18.84 -25.41
N ASP A 492 -4.26 18.95 -24.34
CA ASP A 492 -3.83 19.42 -23.02
C ASP A 492 -3.24 18.30 -22.13
N GLU A 493 -3.09 17.09 -22.69
CA GLU A 493 -2.72 15.85 -21.99
C GLU A 493 -1.30 15.32 -22.33
N LEU A 494 -0.51 16.05 -23.12
CA LEU A 494 0.80 15.62 -23.66
C LEU A 494 0.75 14.30 -24.45
N LEU A 495 -0.41 13.97 -25.03
CA LEU A 495 -0.61 12.75 -25.81
C LEU A 495 0.13 12.82 -27.13
N LEU A 496 0.86 11.75 -27.43
CA LEU A 496 1.48 11.57 -28.73
C LEU A 496 0.42 11.46 -29.85
N PRO A 497 0.74 11.90 -31.08
CA PRO A 497 2.06 12.34 -31.54
C PRO A 497 2.40 13.77 -31.09
N VAL A 498 3.70 14.07 -30.99
CA VAL A 498 4.15 15.46 -30.88
C VAL A 498 3.74 16.18 -32.16
N ALA A 499 2.86 17.16 -32.04
CA ALA A 499 2.29 17.87 -33.20
C ALA A 499 3.29 18.90 -33.75
N TYR A 500 4.12 19.48 -32.89
CA TYR A 500 5.18 20.38 -33.31
C TYR A 500 6.38 20.34 -32.35
N GLU A 501 7.60 20.36 -32.89
CA GLU A 501 8.84 20.42 -32.09
C GLU A 501 9.64 21.67 -32.46
N ARG A 502 10.15 22.38 -31.44
CA ARG A 502 11.13 23.45 -31.64
C ARG A 502 12.10 23.58 -30.47
N GLU A 503 13.24 24.19 -30.76
CA GLU A 503 14.23 24.57 -29.75
C GLU A 503 13.98 26.00 -29.28
N ASP A 504 13.75 26.18 -27.98
CA ASP A 504 13.42 27.44 -27.34
C ASP A 504 14.58 27.94 -26.47
N VAL A 505 15.01 29.20 -26.65
CA VAL A 505 16.14 29.76 -25.88
C VAL A 505 15.75 30.00 -24.41
N ALA A 506 14.48 30.29 -24.16
CA ALA A 506 13.89 30.52 -22.84
C ALA A 506 12.40 30.15 -22.84
N ILE A 507 11.85 29.87 -21.65
CA ILE A 507 10.41 29.66 -21.45
C ILE A 507 9.83 30.96 -20.89
N GLY A 508 9.16 31.72 -21.76
CA GLY A 508 8.64 33.05 -21.45
C GLY A 508 7.66 33.51 -22.53
N PHE A 509 6.61 32.72 -22.74
CA PHE A 509 5.66 32.88 -23.82
C PHE A 509 4.37 33.54 -23.35
N ASN A 510 3.81 34.39 -24.20
CA ASN A 510 2.48 34.94 -24.05
C ASN A 510 1.78 34.85 -25.40
N TRP A 511 0.89 33.88 -25.53
CA TRP A 511 0.13 33.63 -26.75
C TRP A 511 -1.25 34.32 -26.72
N GLU A 512 -1.66 34.84 -25.56
CA GLU A 512 -3.00 35.40 -25.36
C GLU A 512 -4.07 34.45 -25.90
N LYS A 513 -4.78 34.81 -26.97
CA LYS A 513 -5.80 33.98 -27.61
C LYS A 513 -5.37 33.51 -29.00
N THR A 514 -4.09 33.19 -29.16
CA THR A 514 -3.51 32.73 -30.43
C THR A 514 -2.84 31.38 -30.25
N ASN A 515 -2.68 30.65 -31.36
CA ASN A 515 -2.09 29.32 -31.34
C ASN A 515 -0.57 29.36 -31.05
N PRO A 516 -0.02 28.43 -30.27
CA PRO A 516 1.37 28.46 -29.82
C PRO A 516 2.39 28.04 -30.90
N ALA A 517 1.91 27.27 -31.88
CA ALA A 517 2.68 26.78 -33.03
C ALA A 517 1.74 26.35 -34.17
N PRO A 518 2.26 26.16 -35.40
CA PRO A 518 1.48 25.60 -36.51
C PRO A 518 0.95 24.20 -36.17
N GLY A 519 -0.34 23.97 -36.43
CA GLY A 519 -0.97 22.67 -36.17
C GLY A 519 -1.36 22.43 -34.71
N ILE A 520 -1.29 23.45 -33.87
CA ILE A 520 -1.82 23.45 -32.50
C ILE A 520 -3.03 24.39 -32.44
N GLY A 521 -4.06 23.99 -31.71
CA GLY A 521 -5.25 24.77 -31.37
C GLY A 521 -4.93 26.02 -30.56
N VAL A 522 -5.95 26.86 -30.38
CA VAL A 522 -5.83 28.11 -29.61
C VAL A 522 -5.94 27.86 -28.11
N ASP A 523 -6.76 26.89 -27.72
CA ASP A 523 -7.06 26.45 -26.36
C ASP A 523 -6.82 24.92 -26.31
N ASP A 524 -6.85 24.33 -25.11
CA ASP A 524 -6.75 22.90 -24.85
C ASP A 524 -5.46 22.26 -25.46
N PHE A 525 -4.31 22.89 -25.23
CA PHE A 525 -2.99 22.41 -25.70
C PHE A 525 -1.98 22.25 -24.57
N SER A 526 -0.91 21.51 -24.82
CA SER A 526 0.16 21.30 -23.85
C SER A 526 1.53 21.35 -24.49
N ILE A 527 2.53 21.69 -23.67
CA ILE A 527 3.91 21.83 -24.10
C ILE A 527 4.83 21.23 -23.04
N ARG A 528 5.78 20.41 -23.48
CA ARG A 528 6.86 19.87 -22.64
C ARG A 528 8.20 20.42 -23.11
N TRP A 529 8.90 21.12 -22.22
CA TRP A 529 10.28 21.52 -22.41
C TRP A 529 11.22 20.66 -21.58
N THR A 530 12.32 20.23 -22.20
CA THR A 530 13.40 19.52 -21.50
C THR A 530 14.74 20.18 -21.78
N ARG A 531 15.58 20.30 -20.75
CA ARG A 531 16.95 20.83 -20.87
C ARG A 531 17.85 20.25 -19.79
N CYS A 532 18.99 19.68 -20.18
CA CYS A 532 20.01 19.21 -19.24
C CYS A 532 21.20 20.15 -19.21
N LEU A 533 21.69 20.44 -18.00
CA LEU A 533 22.76 21.39 -17.70
C LEU A 533 23.61 20.87 -16.54
N ASP A 534 24.90 21.22 -16.54
CA ASP A 534 25.74 21.02 -15.36
C ASP A 534 25.47 22.12 -14.32
N PHE A 535 25.03 21.72 -13.13
CA PHE A 535 24.85 22.59 -11.97
C PHE A 535 26.06 22.53 -11.05
N GLU A 536 26.29 23.61 -10.31
CA GLU A 536 27.23 23.64 -9.20
C GLU A 536 26.49 23.32 -7.89
N GLU A 537 27.19 22.80 -6.89
CA GLU A 537 26.55 22.56 -5.59
C GLU A 537 26.28 23.88 -4.86
N ARG A 538 25.03 24.36 -4.93
CA ARG A 538 24.56 25.58 -4.27
C ARG A 538 23.05 25.66 -4.27
N TYR A 539 22.53 26.67 -3.58
CA TYR A 539 21.11 26.96 -3.67
C TYR A 539 20.76 27.60 -5.01
N TYR A 540 19.68 27.12 -5.60
CA TYR A 540 19.02 27.72 -6.74
C TYR A 540 17.58 28.04 -6.37
N THR A 541 17.12 29.21 -6.80
CA THR A 541 15.71 29.59 -6.72
C THR A 541 15.11 29.40 -8.11
N PHE A 542 14.13 28.51 -8.21
CA PHE A 542 13.36 28.22 -9.41
C PHE A 542 12.03 28.96 -9.36
N SER A 543 11.65 29.64 -10.43
CA SER A 543 10.44 30.46 -10.51
C SER A 543 9.62 30.07 -11.73
N GLY A 544 8.33 29.82 -11.52
CA GLY A 544 7.37 29.51 -12.59
C GLY A 544 6.11 30.36 -12.48
N ARG A 545 5.53 30.74 -13.61
CA ARG A 545 4.24 31.44 -13.68
C ARG A 545 3.46 30.98 -14.90
N ALA A 546 2.15 30.79 -14.74
CA ALA A 546 1.25 30.46 -15.84
C ALA A 546 -0.16 31.05 -15.67
N GLU A 547 -0.77 31.43 -16.79
CA GLU A 547 -2.23 31.46 -16.94
C GLU A 547 -2.60 30.10 -17.56
N GLY A 548 -3.20 29.20 -16.78
CA GLY A 548 -3.18 27.75 -17.03
C GLY A 548 -2.36 27.02 -15.96
N ARG A 549 -1.64 25.96 -16.32
CA ARG A 549 -0.86 25.15 -15.37
C ARG A 549 0.60 25.06 -15.79
N VAL A 550 1.53 25.25 -14.85
CA VAL A 550 2.96 24.96 -15.09
C VAL A 550 3.53 24.09 -13.98
N LYS A 551 4.21 23.03 -14.40
CA LYS A 551 4.91 22.08 -13.53
C LYS A 551 6.38 22.04 -13.91
N ALA A 552 7.25 21.95 -12.92
CA ALA A 552 8.68 21.86 -13.14
C ALA A 552 9.31 20.77 -12.28
N TRP A 553 10.29 20.08 -12.84
CA TRP A 553 11.10 19.06 -12.18
C TRP A 553 12.58 19.30 -12.45
N LEU A 554 13.40 18.98 -11.45
CA LEU A 554 14.83 18.75 -11.61
C LEU A 554 15.09 17.26 -11.42
N ASP A 555 15.50 16.59 -12.49
CA ASP A 555 15.52 15.14 -12.65
C ASP A 555 14.14 14.52 -12.38
N SER A 556 14.00 13.83 -11.24
CA SER A 556 12.74 13.22 -10.78
C SER A 556 12.10 13.97 -9.61
N THR A 557 12.73 15.04 -9.13
CA THR A 557 12.23 15.84 -8.00
C THR A 557 11.32 16.95 -8.52
N GLU A 558 10.07 16.98 -8.05
CA GLU A 558 9.14 18.07 -8.36
C GLU A 558 9.60 19.36 -7.67
N LEU A 559 9.79 20.41 -8.46
CA LEU A 559 10.15 21.74 -7.96
C LEU A 559 8.90 22.49 -7.52
N PHE A 560 7.87 22.49 -8.36
CA PHE A 560 6.57 23.09 -8.09
C PHE A 560 5.50 22.65 -9.09
N ASN A 561 4.25 22.89 -8.72
CA ASN A 561 3.07 22.65 -9.53
C ASN A 561 2.05 23.77 -9.26
N VAL A 562 2.01 24.77 -10.15
CA VAL A 562 1.17 25.95 -9.97
C VAL A 562 0.04 25.99 -10.99
N TYR A 563 -1.15 26.26 -10.47
CA TYR A 563 -2.38 26.51 -11.22
C TYR A 563 -2.67 28.00 -11.15
N TYR A 564 -2.81 28.68 -12.29
CA TYR A 564 -3.21 30.08 -12.38
C TYR A 564 -2.50 31.00 -11.37
N GLY A 565 -1.19 31.20 -11.58
CA GLY A 565 -0.41 31.97 -10.64
C GLY A 565 1.08 31.84 -10.85
N SER A 566 1.85 32.19 -9.82
CA SER A 566 3.30 32.06 -9.80
C SER A 566 3.77 31.39 -8.53
N GLN A 567 4.80 30.58 -8.62
CA GLN A 567 5.46 29.94 -7.50
C GLN A 567 6.97 30.07 -7.64
N GLU A 568 7.65 30.28 -6.51
CA GLU A 568 9.11 30.21 -6.42
C GLU A 568 9.49 29.20 -5.35
N GLN A 569 10.48 28.37 -5.65
CA GLN A 569 10.96 27.36 -4.73
C GLN A 569 12.49 27.31 -4.74
N LYS A 570 13.07 27.28 -3.55
CA LYS A 570 14.51 27.22 -3.33
C LYS A 570 14.94 25.80 -3.04
N PHE A 571 15.92 25.30 -3.78
CA PHE A 571 16.50 23.98 -3.61
C PHE A 571 18.01 24.05 -3.52
N LEU A 572 18.60 23.21 -2.68
CA LEU A 572 20.02 22.88 -2.78
C LEU A 572 20.17 21.88 -3.92
N VAL A 573 20.87 22.27 -4.98
CA VAL A 573 21.17 21.41 -6.11
C VAL A 573 22.58 20.86 -5.92
N THR A 574 22.78 19.57 -6.16
CA THR A 574 24.11 18.94 -6.12
C THR A 574 24.94 19.34 -7.34
N ALA A 575 26.26 19.23 -7.26
CA ALA A 575 27.11 19.44 -8.43
C ALA A 575 26.94 18.28 -9.44
N GLY A 576 26.82 18.59 -10.72
CA GLY A 576 26.74 17.61 -11.81
C GLY A 576 25.66 17.92 -12.85
N ASN A 577 25.52 17.03 -13.84
CA ASN A 577 24.52 17.17 -14.89
C ASN A 577 23.13 16.83 -14.34
N HIS A 578 22.21 17.78 -14.42
CA HIS A 578 20.82 17.62 -14.04
C HIS A 578 19.90 18.02 -15.20
N CYS A 579 18.78 17.31 -15.34
CA CYS A 579 17.81 17.53 -16.40
C CYS A 579 16.56 18.22 -15.86
N LEU A 580 16.30 19.42 -16.34
CA LEU A 580 15.05 20.12 -16.10
C LEU A 580 13.98 19.63 -17.06
N LYS A 581 12.79 19.40 -16.52
CA LYS A 581 11.55 19.18 -17.28
C LYS A 581 10.54 20.24 -16.85
N VAL A 582 9.95 20.94 -17.81
CA VAL A 582 8.89 21.91 -17.57
C VAL A 582 7.71 21.55 -18.44
N VAL A 583 6.52 21.46 -17.86
CA VAL A 583 5.28 21.18 -18.57
C VAL A 583 4.35 22.36 -18.38
N TYR A 584 3.82 22.87 -19.48
CA TYR A 584 2.72 23.82 -19.50
C TYR A 584 1.48 23.17 -20.09
N ILE A 585 0.34 23.42 -19.45
CA ILE A 585 -0.97 22.99 -19.94
C ILE A 585 -1.86 24.22 -20.00
N ASP A 586 -2.30 24.53 -21.20
CA ASP A 586 -3.31 25.52 -21.49
C ASP A 586 -4.69 24.88 -21.46
N ASP A 587 -5.64 25.54 -20.81
CA ASP A 587 -7.04 25.13 -20.79
C ASP A 587 -7.87 26.05 -21.70
N ARG A 588 -8.55 27.07 -21.17
CA ARG A 588 -9.36 28.02 -21.93
C ARG A 588 -9.07 29.44 -21.50
N GLY A 589 -8.83 30.31 -22.48
CA GLY A 589 -8.75 31.75 -22.23
C GLY A 589 -7.47 32.34 -22.75
N ASN A 590 -6.69 32.98 -21.87
CA ASN A 590 -5.41 33.55 -22.26
C ASN A 590 -4.30 32.57 -21.90
N ALA A 591 -3.43 32.29 -22.87
CA ALA A 591 -2.32 31.39 -22.71
C ALA A 591 -1.02 32.14 -22.45
N SER A 592 -0.41 31.95 -21.28
CA SER A 592 0.92 32.48 -20.99
C SER A 592 1.69 31.65 -19.97
N VAL A 593 3.01 31.53 -20.15
CA VAL A 593 3.90 30.79 -19.26
C VAL A 593 5.31 31.38 -19.20
N SER A 594 5.90 31.38 -18.01
CA SER A 594 7.33 31.67 -17.82
C SER A 594 7.96 30.73 -16.82
N PHE A 595 9.22 30.35 -17.08
CA PHE A 595 10.06 29.58 -16.17
C PHE A 595 11.50 30.10 -16.21
N ASP A 596 12.10 30.38 -15.05
CA ASP A 596 13.52 30.71 -14.90
C ASP A 596 14.08 30.14 -13.58
N PHE A 597 15.41 30.13 -13.45
CA PHE A 597 16.10 29.79 -12.22
C PHE A 597 17.37 30.62 -12.02
N VAL A 598 17.67 30.99 -10.79
CA VAL A 598 18.84 31.79 -10.42
C VAL A 598 19.67 31.06 -9.37
N ALA A 599 21.00 31.02 -9.58
CA ALA A 599 21.94 30.61 -8.54
C ALA A 599 22.04 31.70 -7.48
N GLU A 600 22.11 31.31 -6.21
CA GLU A 600 22.42 32.22 -5.10
C GLU A 600 23.91 32.28 -4.76
#